data_AF-A0A1G9HJS1-F1
#
_entry.id   AF-A0A1G9HJS1-F1
#
_cell.length_a   1.000
_cell.length_b   1.000
_cell.length_c   1.000
_cell.angle_alpha   90.00
_cell.angle_beta   90.00
_cell.angle_gamma   90.00
#
_symmetry.space_group_name_H-M   'P 1'
#
loop_
_entity.id
_entity.type
_entity.pdbx_description
1 polymer ?
#
loop_
_entity_poly.entity_id
_entity_poly.type
_entity_poly.pdbx_seq_one_letter_code
_entity_poly.pdbx_strand_id
1 'polypeptide(L)'
;MCLDHSPLSTRVYRSLLLGLEGVVASLLRNGQLALLKLDDSYYLPEGTRRWAVSWDDLYVGEPAWIPDDPPAPTYVAGLSTDRRNALQHAVLFGASRAVCSSPVRPLPFCGWSMPFAPNVPHACPKCVTLINGS
;
A
#
# COMPACT_ATOMS: atom_id res chain seq x y z
N MET A 1 -5.55 21.26 -8.93
CA MET A 1 -4.80 21.76 -7.76
C MET A 1 -3.69 20.76 -7.50
N CYS A 2 -2.46 21.09 -7.92
CA CYS A 2 -1.30 20.21 -7.80
C CYS A 2 -0.54 20.61 -6.54
N LEU A 3 -0.29 19.65 -5.67
CA LEU A 3 0.60 19.80 -4.52
C LEU A 3 1.98 19.37 -4.97
N ASP A 4 2.89 20.34 -5.12
CA ASP A 4 4.31 20.08 -5.37
C ASP A 4 4.94 19.50 -4.10
N HIS A 5 5.36 18.24 -4.18
CA HIS A 5 5.90 17.52 -3.04
C HIS A 5 7.36 17.92 -2.79
N SER A 6 7.60 18.47 -1.61
CA SER A 6 8.91 18.88 -1.10
C SER A 6 9.81 17.68 -0.78
N PRO A 7 11.05 17.63 -1.31
CA PRO A 7 12.10 16.68 -0.91
C PRO A 7 12.83 17.07 0.39
N LEU A 8 12.37 18.11 1.11
CA LEU A 8 13.10 18.63 2.28
C LEU A 8 12.93 17.76 3.54
N SER A 9 11.75 17.17 3.77
CA SER A 9 11.49 16.40 4.99
C SER A 9 12.34 15.14 5.07
N THR A 10 12.57 14.43 3.95
CA THR A 10 13.41 13.23 3.93
C THR A 10 14.91 13.53 4.06
N ARG A 11 15.36 14.74 3.66
CA ARG A 11 16.76 15.16 3.90
C ARG A 11 17.04 15.44 5.37
N VAL A 12 16.09 16.03 6.09
CA VAL A 12 16.26 16.36 7.52
C VAL A 12 16.43 15.10 8.36
N TYR A 13 15.78 14.00 7.98
CA TYR A 13 15.87 12.72 8.69
C TYR A 13 16.80 11.71 8.02
N ARG A 14 17.62 12.13 7.04
CA ARG A 14 18.53 11.24 6.30
C ARG A 14 19.43 10.44 7.26
N SER A 15 20.00 11.09 8.27
CA SER A 15 20.85 10.43 9.26
C SER A 15 20.12 9.41 10.12
N LEU A 16 18.81 9.57 10.33
CA LEU A 16 17.99 8.62 11.09
C LEU A 16 17.57 7.40 10.26
N LEU A 17 17.58 7.52 8.94
CA LEU A 17 17.24 6.43 8.02
C LEU A 17 18.43 5.54 7.67
N LEU A 18 19.66 6.02 7.88
CA LEU A 18 20.87 5.24 7.60
C LEU A 18 20.96 4.01 8.50
N GLY A 19 21.13 2.84 7.89
CA GLY A 19 21.25 1.55 8.59
C GLY A 19 19.91 0.97 9.04
N LEU A 20 18.78 1.61 8.75
CA LEU A 20 17.47 1.02 8.98
C LEU A 20 17.07 0.10 7.83
N GLU A 21 16.53 -1.06 8.18
CA GLU A 21 15.96 -2.01 7.26
C GLU A 21 14.48 -1.72 7.02
N GLY A 22 14.02 -2.10 5.83
CA GLY A 22 12.63 -1.94 5.45
C GLY A 22 12.37 -2.50 4.07
N VAL A 23 11.09 -2.54 3.71
CA VAL A 23 10.63 -3.08 2.44
C VAL A 23 10.37 -1.92 1.48
N VAL A 24 10.99 -1.99 0.30
CA VAL A 24 10.62 -1.13 -0.84
C VAL A 24 9.22 -1.51 -1.24
N ALA A 25 8.30 -0.57 -1.06
CA ALA A 25 6.90 -0.86 -1.18
C ALA A 25 6.28 -0.23 -2.45
N SER A 26 6.97 0.74 -3.08
CA SER A 26 6.79 1.10 -4.50
C SER A 26 7.91 1.99 -5.04
N LEU A 27 7.98 2.08 -6.36
CA LEU A 27 8.81 3.01 -7.12
C LEU A 27 7.97 4.14 -7.70
N LEU A 28 8.39 5.38 -7.44
CA LEU A 28 7.79 6.61 -7.95
C LEU A 28 8.74 7.25 -8.97
N ARG A 29 8.19 8.16 -9.78
CA ARG A 29 8.97 8.95 -10.77
C ARG A 29 9.87 8.07 -11.64
N ASN A 30 9.28 7.04 -12.26
CA ASN A 30 9.99 6.12 -13.15
C ASN A 30 11.19 5.41 -12.50
N GLY A 31 11.10 5.10 -11.20
CA GLY A 31 12.16 4.39 -10.48
C GLY A 31 13.18 5.27 -9.78
N GLN A 32 13.08 6.60 -9.87
CA GLN A 32 14.03 7.50 -9.20
C GLN A 32 13.81 7.59 -7.69
N LEU A 33 12.60 7.30 -7.21
CA LEU A 33 12.25 7.34 -5.79
C LEU A 33 11.65 6.02 -5.37
N ALA A 34 12.09 5.49 -4.24
CA ALA A 34 11.44 4.39 -3.56
C ALA A 34 10.64 4.91 -2.36
N LEU A 35 9.43 4.40 -2.20
CA LEU A 35 8.66 4.55 -0.98
C LEU A 35 8.93 3.34 -0.09
N LEU A 36 9.70 3.55 0.98
CA LEU A 36 10.03 2.53 1.97
C LEU A 36 8.96 2.43 3.05
N LYS A 37 8.66 1.21 3.48
CA LYS A 37 8.04 0.92 4.77
C LYS A 37 9.13 0.34 5.67
N LEU A 38 9.46 1.05 6.76
CA LEU A 38 10.40 0.56 7.76
C LEU A 38 9.72 -0.53 8.61
N ASP A 39 10.52 -1.43 9.17
CA ASP A 39 10.02 -2.48 10.06
C ASP A 39 9.35 -1.90 11.32
N ASP A 40 8.35 -2.61 11.83
CA ASP A 40 7.42 -2.11 12.87
C ASP A 40 8.10 -1.77 14.22
N SER A 41 9.40 -2.03 14.36
CA SER A 41 10.22 -1.65 15.52
C SER A 41 10.67 -0.18 15.51
N TYR A 42 10.55 0.53 14.39
CA TYR A 42 11.06 1.90 14.27
C TYR A 42 9.94 2.93 14.07
N TYR A 43 9.69 3.72 15.11
CA TYR A 43 8.86 4.92 15.01
C TYR A 43 9.77 6.13 14.76
N LEU A 44 9.71 6.68 13.55
CA LEU A 44 10.27 8.00 13.27
C LEU A 44 9.32 9.10 13.79
N PRO A 45 9.81 10.34 13.96
CA PRO A 45 9.00 11.45 14.45
C PRO A 45 7.65 11.54 13.72
N GLU A 46 6.60 11.88 14.47
CA GLU A 46 5.20 11.97 13.99
C GLU A 46 4.53 10.61 13.68
N GLY A 47 5.14 9.48 14.01
CA GLY A 47 4.55 8.16 13.78
C GLY A 47 4.51 7.77 12.30
N THR A 48 5.30 8.45 11.47
CA THR A 48 5.38 8.24 10.02
C THR A 48 6.08 6.92 9.72
N ARG A 49 5.32 5.95 9.18
CA ARG A 49 5.83 4.61 8.82
C ARG A 49 6.32 4.49 7.38
N ARG A 50 6.20 5.55 6.57
CA ARG A 50 6.49 5.53 5.13
C ARG A 50 7.35 6.71 4.71
N TRP A 51 8.44 6.43 4.00
CA TRP A 51 9.45 7.42 3.65
C TRP A 51 9.85 7.32 2.19
N ALA A 52 9.77 8.45 1.47
CA ALA A 52 10.24 8.53 0.10
C ALA A 52 11.76 8.79 0.10
N VAL A 53 12.54 7.83 -0.38
CA VAL A 53 13.99 7.91 -0.49
C VAL A 53 14.41 7.83 -1.95
N SER A 54 15.58 8.38 -2.28
CA SER A 54 16.16 8.18 -3.60
C SER A 54 16.46 6.69 -3.79
N TRP A 55 16.20 6.16 -4.98
CA TRP A 55 16.58 4.79 -5.30
C TRP A 55 18.10 4.58 -5.18
N ASP A 56 18.88 5.59 -5.59
CA ASP A 56 20.35 5.55 -5.51
C ASP A 56 20.89 5.61 -4.07
N ASP A 57 20.07 6.01 -3.11
CA ASP A 57 20.43 6.01 -1.67
C ASP A 57 20.11 4.66 -1.00
N LEU A 58 19.53 3.69 -1.72
CA LEU A 58 19.19 2.37 -1.20
C LEU A 58 20.29 1.34 -1.46
N TYR A 59 20.64 0.59 -0.42
CA TYR A 59 21.35 -0.67 -0.57
C TYR A 59 20.34 -1.81 -0.63
N VAL A 60 20.16 -2.41 -1.81
CA VAL A 60 19.24 -3.55 -2.00
C VAL A 60 20.02 -4.84 -1.74
N GLY A 61 19.81 -5.43 -0.56
CA GLY A 61 20.32 -6.76 -0.24
C GLY A 61 19.54 -7.87 -0.96
N GLU A 62 20.11 -9.07 -1.03
CA GLU A 62 19.35 -10.25 -1.45
C GLU A 62 18.19 -10.50 -0.48
N PRO A 63 17.00 -10.91 -0.95
CA PRO A 63 15.84 -11.12 -0.09
C PRO A 63 16.15 -12.19 0.96
N ALA A 64 16.35 -11.76 2.19
CA ALA A 64 16.40 -12.65 3.33
C ALA A 64 14.97 -13.15 3.56
N TRP A 65 14.71 -14.38 3.09
CA TRP A 65 13.54 -15.19 3.41
C TRP A 65 12.26 -14.89 2.59
N ILE A 66 11.94 -15.81 1.68
CA ILE A 66 10.59 -15.98 1.12
C ILE A 66 9.90 -16.99 2.05
N PRO A 67 8.83 -16.64 2.78
CA PRO A 67 8.05 -17.64 3.51
C PRO A 67 7.48 -18.67 2.52
N ASP A 68 7.69 -19.97 2.81
CA ASP A 68 7.21 -21.09 1.99
C ASP A 68 5.68 -21.22 1.94
N ASP A 69 4.96 -20.49 2.81
CA ASP A 69 3.51 -20.47 2.81
C ASP A 69 2.96 -19.31 1.95
N PRO A 70 2.06 -19.58 0.99
CA PRO A 70 1.35 -18.51 0.31
C PRO A 70 0.54 -17.73 1.37
N PRO A 71 0.78 -16.42 1.55
CA PRO A 71 -0.01 -15.64 2.50
C PRO A 71 -1.49 -15.79 2.17
N ALA A 72 -2.32 -15.87 3.21
CA ALA A 72 -3.78 -15.85 3.07
C ALA A 72 -4.19 -14.82 2.00
N PRO A 73 -5.17 -15.12 1.13
CA PRO A 73 -5.47 -14.29 -0.04
C PRO A 73 -5.67 -12.85 0.40
N THR A 74 -4.67 -12.02 0.11
CA THR A 74 -4.64 -10.64 0.57
C THR A 74 -5.55 -9.86 -0.37
N TYR A 75 -6.82 -9.75 0.00
CA TYR A 75 -7.77 -8.97 -0.76
C TYR A 75 -7.33 -7.51 -0.84
N VAL A 76 -7.36 -6.97 -2.04
CA VAL A 76 -7.10 -5.56 -2.29
C VAL A 76 -8.41 -4.80 -2.42
N ALA A 77 -8.36 -3.50 -2.14
CA ALA A 77 -9.46 -2.58 -2.25
C ALA A 77 -9.67 -2.18 -3.71
N GLY A 78 -10.81 -2.56 -4.27
CA GLY A 78 -11.37 -1.95 -5.47
C GLY A 78 -12.44 -0.93 -5.10
N LEU A 79 -12.62 0.10 -5.91
CA LEU A 79 -13.75 1.01 -5.74
C LEU A 79 -14.82 0.76 -6.78
N SER A 80 -16.08 0.80 -6.34
CA SER A 80 -17.20 1.06 -7.23
C SER A 80 -17.83 2.40 -6.86
N THR A 81 -18.37 3.10 -7.86
CA THR A 81 -19.14 4.32 -7.64
C THR A 81 -20.59 4.03 -7.98
N ASP A 82 -21.47 4.11 -6.98
CA ASP A 82 -22.91 4.10 -7.20
C ASP A 82 -23.45 5.50 -6.89
N ARG A 83 -23.64 6.28 -7.98
CA ARG A 83 -24.23 7.63 -8.06
C ARG A 83 -23.61 8.70 -7.15
N ARG A 84 -23.63 8.51 -5.83
CA ARG A 84 -23.13 9.42 -4.80
C ARG A 84 -22.18 8.77 -3.78
N ASN A 85 -22.09 7.44 -3.76
CA ASN A 85 -21.29 6.71 -2.78
C ASN A 85 -20.16 5.97 -3.48
N ALA A 86 -18.94 6.11 -2.95
CA ALA A 86 -17.82 5.24 -3.29
C ALA A 86 -17.82 4.08 -2.29
N LEU A 87 -17.92 2.84 -2.79
CA LEU A 87 -17.82 1.64 -1.97
C LEU A 87 -16.47 0.98 -2.19
N GLN A 88 -15.83 0.59 -1.09
CA GLN A 88 -14.65 -0.24 -1.09
C GLN A 88 -15.06 -1.71 -1.17
N HIS A 89 -14.55 -2.42 -2.17
CA HIS A 89 -14.78 -3.83 -2.40
C HIS A 89 -13.51 -4.63 -2.16
N ALA A 90 -13.67 -5.86 -1.70
CA ALA A 90 -12.60 -6.84 -1.71
C ALA A 90 -12.40 -7.41 -3.11
N VAL A 91 -11.16 -7.43 -3.57
CA VAL A 91 -10.77 -7.82 -4.93
C VAL A 91 -9.55 -8.73 -4.81
N LEU A 92 -9.50 -9.80 -5.59
CA LEU A 92 -8.27 -10.60 -5.72
C LEU A 92 -7.23 -9.81 -6.51
N PHE A 93 -5.95 -9.96 -6.18
CA PHE A 93 -4.89 -9.28 -6.91
C PHE A 93 -4.98 -9.61 -8.42
N GLY A 94 -4.96 -8.57 -9.27
CA GLY A 94 -5.11 -8.70 -10.72
C GLY A 94 -6.55 -8.89 -11.25
N ALA A 95 -7.56 -9.02 -10.38
CA ALA A 95 -8.95 -9.14 -10.81
C ALA A 95 -9.59 -7.77 -11.11
N SER A 96 -10.49 -7.74 -12.10
CA SER A 96 -11.31 -6.57 -12.46
C SER A 96 -12.70 -6.58 -11.82
N ARG A 97 -12.99 -7.59 -11.00
CA ARG A 97 -14.25 -7.78 -10.29
C ARG A 97 -14.01 -8.06 -8.82
N ALA A 98 -14.88 -7.51 -7.98
CA ALA A 98 -14.92 -7.81 -6.57
C ALA A 98 -15.33 -9.26 -6.30
N VAL A 99 -15.06 -9.74 -5.08
CA VAL A 99 -15.58 -11.01 -4.55
C VAL A 99 -17.10 -11.08 -4.64
N CYS A 100 -17.80 -9.96 -4.44
CA CYS A 100 -19.26 -9.88 -4.62
C CYS A 100 -19.72 -9.75 -6.08
N SER A 101 -18.84 -10.05 -7.05
CA SER A 101 -19.04 -9.93 -8.50
C SER A 101 -19.32 -8.52 -9.04
N SER A 102 -19.26 -7.50 -8.19
CA SER A 102 -19.41 -6.11 -8.63
C SER A 102 -18.23 -5.68 -9.50
N PRO A 103 -18.46 -4.91 -10.59
CA PRO A 103 -17.38 -4.28 -11.31
C PRO A 103 -16.69 -3.29 -10.40
N VAL A 104 -15.36 -3.33 -10.38
CA VAL A 104 -14.54 -2.42 -9.59
C VAL A 104 -13.57 -1.71 -10.51
N ARG A 105 -13.25 -0.48 -10.17
CA ARG A 105 -12.05 0.18 -10.63
C ARG A 105 -10.98 -0.09 -9.57
N PRO A 106 -9.91 -0.83 -9.91
CA PRO A 106 -8.73 -0.84 -9.07
C PRO A 106 -8.32 0.61 -8.84
N LEU A 107 -8.03 0.97 -7.59
CA LEU A 107 -7.37 2.24 -7.31
C LEU A 107 -5.86 1.99 -7.29
N PRO A 108 -5.13 2.19 -8.40
CA PRO A 108 -3.69 2.33 -8.29
C PRO A 108 -3.42 3.66 -7.57
N PHE A 109 -3.15 3.60 -6.27
CA PHE A 109 -2.57 4.76 -5.59
C PHE A 109 -1.06 4.63 -5.74
N CYS A 110 -0.46 5.38 -6.67
CA CYS A 110 0.99 5.38 -6.91
C CYS A 110 1.57 3.97 -7.21
N GLY A 111 0.82 3.12 -7.92
CA GLY A 111 1.23 1.75 -8.26
C GLY A 111 0.92 0.68 -7.19
N TRP A 112 0.24 1.05 -6.10
CA TRP A 112 -0.12 0.13 -5.03
C TRP A 112 -1.57 -0.31 -5.11
N SER A 113 -1.79 -1.54 -4.67
CA SER A 113 -3.11 -2.05 -4.30
C SER A 113 -3.31 -1.83 -2.80
N MET A 114 -4.25 -0.97 -2.42
CA MET A 114 -4.62 -0.78 -1.01
C MET A 114 -5.20 -2.09 -0.45
N PRO A 115 -4.88 -2.52 0.77
CA PRO A 115 -5.56 -3.68 1.36
C PRO A 115 -7.04 -3.37 1.57
N PHE A 116 -7.90 -4.36 1.37
CA PHE A 116 -9.30 -4.25 1.73
C PHE A 116 -9.43 -4.23 3.26
N ALA A 117 -10.17 -3.25 3.79
CA ALA A 117 -10.39 -3.11 5.23
C ALA A 117 -11.89 -3.29 5.53
N PRO A 118 -12.32 -4.42 6.11
CA PRO A 118 -13.75 -4.73 6.30
C PRO A 118 -14.46 -3.78 7.27
N ASN A 119 -13.71 -3.07 8.11
CA ASN A 119 -14.24 -2.23 9.18
C ASN A 119 -14.34 -0.74 8.81
N VAL A 120 -14.05 -0.36 7.55
CA VAL A 120 -14.16 1.05 7.13
C VAL A 120 -15.61 1.42 6.81
N PRO A 121 -16.04 2.68 7.03
CA PRO A 121 -17.43 3.13 6.81
C PRO A 121 -17.99 2.91 5.39
N HIS A 122 -17.14 2.61 4.42
CA HIS A 122 -17.50 2.39 3.02
C HIS A 122 -17.17 0.97 2.52
N ALA A 123 -16.87 0.02 3.40
CA ALA A 123 -16.71 -1.37 3.00
C ALA A 123 -18.03 -1.94 2.44
N CYS A 124 -17.94 -2.64 1.31
CA CYS A 124 -19.08 -3.32 0.71
C CYS A 124 -19.53 -4.45 1.65
N PRO A 125 -20.77 -4.41 2.20
CA PRO A 125 -21.21 -5.38 3.19
C PRO A 125 -21.22 -6.81 2.63
N LYS A 126 -21.53 -6.99 1.34
CA LYS A 126 -21.46 -8.30 0.67
C LYS A 126 -20.03 -8.87 0.65
N CYS A 127 -19.03 -8.03 0.39
CA CYS A 127 -17.63 -8.46 0.45
C CYS A 127 -17.23 -8.86 1.87
N VAL A 128 -17.64 -8.07 2.87
CA VAL A 128 -17.36 -8.37 4.30
C VAL A 128 -17.97 -9.72 4.70
N THR A 129 -19.24 -9.97 4.36
CA THR A 129 -19.90 -11.25 4.67
C THR A 129 -19.23 -12.43 3.98
N LEU A 130 -18.87 -12.29 2.69
CA LEU A 130 -18.25 -13.38 1.93
C LEU A 130 -16.85 -13.73 2.42
N ILE A 131 -16.09 -12.75 2.93
CA ILE A 131 -14.74 -12.99 3.48
C ILE A 131 -14.79 -13.56 4.91
N ASN A 132 -15.74 -13.11 5.73
CA ASN A 132 -15.85 -13.56 7.12
C ASN A 132 -16.57 -14.93 7.25
N GLY A 133 -17.26 -15.38 6.21
CA GLY A 133 -17.97 -16.65 6.17
C GLY A 133 -17.27 -17.74 5.36
N SER A 134 -16.06 -17.48 4.86
CA SER A 134 -15.23 -18.39 4.05
C SER A 134 -14.04 -18.94 4.83
#